data_AF-A0A942HW79-F1
#
_entry.id   AF-A0A942HW79-F1
#
_cell.length_a   1.000
_cell.length_b   1.000
_cell.length_c   1.000
_cell.angle_alpha   90.00
_cell.angle_beta   90.00
_cell.angle_gamma   90.00
#
_symmetry.space_group_name_H-M   'P 1'
#
loop_
_entity.id
_entity.type
_entity.pdbx_description
1 polymer ?
#
loop_
_entity_poly.entity_id
_entity_poly.type
_entity_poly.pdbx_seq_one_letter_code
_entity_poly.pdbx_strand_id
1 'polypeptide(L)'
;MKTRFLKIERSCVILCLLIPLLFVVADLQGTAKGKASRRSGRSGGGDATVIGQQAIRAYQRRDFIHSYELFNQCVKLDPRDSSFQFYLGMSALQLSKFVEAEHALCRVIVMSSPDSEFATIAKQTFKSWRSQFHGIQPYSQVASSNLMRWDKNKGPIKVWVSNGLQLPEGYRGPQLTNEKCKSLYYMIDEPGFTQRLSVVQHYFPEYQQIVKDGVNDWGWIKEEGMGSIEFVEDPRKADVVFFWCAEWGGGHVGMAFFPWKNYDNSRCIAIIETEYLRQLGQRASKELRKTSAHEFGHILGLNVHSDNPDDVMYGAPGKAMTWMESKQYSNASSISRNDFVTLRALYELPPDEMFEPHSFTPQPKKTQKKH
;
A
#
# COMPACT_ATOMS: atom_id res chain seq x y z
N MET A 1 34.61 -3.17 -35.08
CA MET A 1 33.79 -3.94 -34.11
C MET A 1 34.68 -4.40 -32.96
N LYS A 2 34.64 -3.72 -31.81
CA LYS A 2 35.34 -4.12 -30.58
C LYS A 2 34.30 -4.45 -29.52
N THR A 3 34.07 -5.73 -29.28
CA THR A 3 33.24 -6.26 -28.20
C THR A 3 33.97 -6.06 -26.87
N ARG A 4 33.52 -5.12 -26.05
CA ARG A 4 33.93 -5.01 -24.63
C ARG A 4 33.06 -5.97 -23.81
N PHE A 5 33.64 -7.10 -23.40
CA PHE A 5 33.08 -7.92 -22.33
C PHE A 5 33.23 -7.16 -21.00
N LEU A 6 32.11 -6.90 -20.32
CA LEU A 6 32.10 -6.39 -18.96
C LEU A 6 32.70 -7.47 -18.04
N LYS A 7 33.87 -7.17 -17.46
CA LYS A 7 34.51 -7.97 -16.42
C LYS A 7 33.79 -7.64 -15.10
N ILE A 8 32.79 -8.44 -14.74
CA ILE A 8 32.12 -8.33 -13.44
C ILE A 8 33.12 -8.76 -12.37
N GLU A 9 33.52 -7.83 -11.49
CA GLU A 9 34.44 -8.10 -10.39
C GLU A 9 33.82 -9.09 -9.40
N ARG A 10 34.36 -10.32 -9.37
CA ARG A 10 33.91 -11.41 -8.49
C ARG A 10 34.21 -11.17 -7.00
N SER A 11 34.95 -10.12 -6.65
CA SER A 11 35.48 -9.92 -5.30
C SER A 11 34.48 -9.32 -4.30
N CYS A 12 33.48 -8.55 -4.74
CA CYS A 12 32.41 -8.05 -3.85
C CYS A 12 31.34 -9.11 -3.51
N VAL A 13 31.15 -10.10 -4.37
CA VAL A 13 30.10 -11.12 -4.20
C VAL A 13 30.41 -12.07 -3.05
N ILE A 14 31.69 -12.38 -2.79
CA ILE A 14 32.07 -13.39 -1.81
C ILE A 14 31.90 -12.90 -0.36
N LEU A 15 32.09 -11.59 -0.09
CA LEU A 15 32.02 -11.05 1.28
C LEU A 15 30.57 -10.85 1.76
N CYS A 16 29.64 -10.52 0.86
CA CYS A 16 28.21 -10.39 1.20
C CYS A 16 27.48 -11.74 1.34
N LEU A 17 28.01 -12.83 0.78
CA LEU A 17 27.38 -14.16 0.82
C LEU A 17 27.68 -14.97 2.09
N LEU A 18 28.73 -14.62 2.84
CA LEU A 18 29.15 -15.38 4.03
C LEU A 18 28.50 -14.90 5.33
N ILE A 19 28.10 -13.62 5.42
CA ILE A 19 27.61 -13.01 6.66
C ILE A 19 26.20 -13.50 7.07
N PRO A 20 25.23 -13.73 6.16
CA PRO A 20 23.91 -14.23 6.56
C PRO A 20 23.88 -15.73 6.89
N LEU A 21 24.84 -16.52 6.37
CA LEU A 21 24.76 -17.98 6.42
C LEU A 21 25.07 -18.56 7.82
N LEU A 22 25.83 -17.84 8.65
CA LEU A 22 26.28 -18.33 9.96
C LEU A 22 25.37 -17.95 11.13
N PHE A 23 24.61 -16.86 11.05
CA PHE A 23 23.76 -16.38 12.17
C PHE A 23 22.32 -16.92 12.12
N VAL A 24 21.72 -17.11 10.93
CA VAL A 24 20.29 -17.47 10.82
C VAL A 24 20.02 -18.98 11.04
N VAL A 25 21.01 -19.85 10.79
CA VAL A 25 20.81 -21.31 10.86
C VAL A 25 20.55 -21.79 12.29
N ALA A 26 21.06 -21.08 13.31
CA ALA A 26 20.81 -21.40 14.71
C ALA A 26 19.32 -21.22 15.09
N ASP A 27 18.63 -20.26 14.46
CA ASP A 27 17.30 -19.87 14.91
C ASP A 27 16.19 -20.75 14.31
N LEU A 28 16.33 -21.28 13.10
CA LEU A 28 15.31 -22.22 12.56
C LEU A 28 15.27 -23.59 13.26
N GLN A 29 16.38 -23.99 13.90
CA GLN A 29 16.40 -25.19 14.75
C GLN A 29 15.94 -24.88 16.18
N GLY A 30 16.01 -23.61 16.63
CA GLY A 30 15.64 -23.16 17.98
C GLY A 30 14.25 -22.51 18.11
N THR A 31 13.64 -22.02 17.03
CA THR A 31 12.42 -21.17 17.06
C THR A 31 11.09 -21.92 17.11
N ALA A 32 11.09 -23.26 17.24
CA ALA A 32 9.86 -24.00 17.54
C ALA A 32 9.21 -23.61 18.89
N LYS A 33 9.83 -22.71 19.68
CA LYS A 33 9.28 -22.14 20.93
C LYS A 33 9.09 -20.61 20.93
N GLY A 34 9.25 -19.93 19.80
CA GLY A 34 8.86 -18.51 19.68
C GLY A 34 7.34 -18.39 19.74
N LYS A 35 6.81 -17.53 20.62
CA LYS A 35 5.37 -17.23 20.71
C LYS A 35 4.92 -16.48 19.45
N ALA A 36 4.82 -17.20 18.33
CA ALA A 36 4.04 -16.76 17.19
C ALA A 36 2.59 -16.61 17.67
N SER A 37 2.05 -15.40 17.55
CA SER A 37 0.65 -15.08 17.79
C SER A 37 -0.22 -15.97 16.90
N ARG A 38 -0.60 -17.14 17.42
CA ARG A 38 -1.49 -18.10 16.77
C ARG A 38 -2.91 -17.54 16.84
N ARG A 39 -3.33 -16.80 15.80
CA ARG A 39 -4.75 -16.64 15.50
C ARG A 39 -5.19 -17.66 14.45
N SER A 40 -5.87 -18.68 14.97
CA SER A 40 -6.94 -19.52 14.41
C SER A 40 -6.86 -19.97 12.94
N GLY A 41 -6.69 -21.29 12.76
CA GLY A 41 -7.41 -22.02 11.70
C GLY A 41 -6.60 -22.57 10.54
N ARG A 42 -5.38 -23.09 10.73
CA ARG A 42 -4.58 -23.66 9.63
C ARG A 42 -4.26 -25.14 9.84
N SER A 43 -5.09 -26.02 9.26
CA SER A 43 -4.88 -27.48 9.26
C SER A 43 -3.87 -27.99 8.23
N GLY A 44 -3.23 -27.09 7.44
CA GLY A 44 -2.24 -27.44 6.41
C GLY A 44 -0.76 -27.27 6.80
N GLY A 45 -0.45 -26.96 8.07
CA GLY A 45 0.91 -26.58 8.49
C GLY A 45 1.96 -27.70 8.45
N GLY A 46 1.52 -28.96 8.52
CA GLY A 46 2.41 -30.13 8.54
C GLY A 46 3.23 -30.26 7.25
N ASP A 47 2.55 -30.21 6.10
CA ASP A 47 3.18 -30.42 4.79
C ASP A 47 4.16 -29.29 4.44
N ALA A 48 3.78 -28.04 4.70
CA ALA A 48 4.64 -26.88 4.44
C ALA A 48 5.93 -26.94 5.27
N THR A 49 5.85 -27.41 6.51
CA THR A 49 7.02 -27.52 7.41
C THR A 49 7.99 -28.60 6.92
N VAL A 50 7.49 -29.77 6.51
CA VAL A 50 8.34 -30.86 5.99
C VAL A 50 9.04 -30.43 4.70
N ILE A 51 8.32 -29.83 3.76
CA ILE A 51 8.90 -29.31 2.52
C ILE A 51 9.91 -28.19 2.83
N GLY A 52 9.59 -27.30 3.78
CA GLY A 52 10.48 -26.23 4.23
C GLY A 52 11.81 -26.75 4.78
N GLN A 53 11.80 -27.81 5.58
CA GLN A 53 13.05 -28.43 6.06
C GLN A 53 13.89 -29.01 4.93
N GLN A 54 13.26 -29.62 3.91
CA GLN A 54 13.97 -30.09 2.72
C GLN A 54 14.55 -28.92 1.92
N ALA A 55 13.79 -27.84 1.78
CA ALA A 55 14.20 -26.62 1.07
C ALA A 55 15.43 -25.97 1.72
N ILE A 56 15.45 -25.89 3.05
CA ILE A 56 16.59 -25.39 3.84
C ILE A 56 17.81 -26.29 3.66
N ARG A 57 17.67 -27.61 3.73
CA ARG A 57 18.78 -28.54 3.50
C ARG A 57 19.34 -28.42 2.07
N ALA A 58 18.49 -28.22 1.06
CA ALA A 58 18.92 -27.95 -0.30
C ALA A 58 19.70 -26.63 -0.39
N TYR A 59 19.18 -25.56 0.23
CA TYR A 59 19.84 -24.25 0.30
C TYR A 59 21.23 -24.34 0.94
N GLN A 60 21.35 -25.03 2.08
CA GLN A 60 22.60 -25.23 2.81
C GLN A 60 23.65 -26.00 1.98
N ARG A 61 23.21 -26.95 1.15
CA ARG A 61 24.07 -27.68 0.19
C ARG A 61 24.39 -26.87 -1.08
N ARG A 62 23.93 -25.62 -1.17
CA ARG A 62 24.03 -24.74 -2.35
C ARG A 62 23.33 -25.30 -3.59
N ASP A 63 22.38 -26.20 -3.41
CA ASP A 63 21.48 -26.66 -4.46
C ASP A 63 20.32 -25.66 -4.61
N PHE A 64 20.63 -24.50 -5.18
CA PHE A 64 19.69 -23.39 -5.27
C PHE A 64 18.53 -23.65 -6.23
N ILE A 65 18.71 -24.54 -7.22
CA ILE A 65 17.63 -24.94 -8.13
C ILE A 65 16.57 -25.69 -7.33
N HIS A 66 16.96 -26.75 -6.64
CA HIS A 66 16.02 -27.55 -5.86
C HIS A 66 15.44 -26.75 -4.68
N SER A 67 16.27 -25.93 -4.01
CA SER A 67 15.82 -25.05 -2.95
C SER A 67 14.75 -24.06 -3.42
N TYR A 68 14.96 -23.41 -4.57
CA TYR A 68 14.00 -22.50 -5.17
C TYR A 68 12.66 -23.20 -5.46
N GLU A 69 12.70 -24.40 -6.05
CA GLU A 69 11.49 -25.17 -6.35
C GLU A 69 10.69 -25.55 -5.10
N LEU A 70 11.37 -26.00 -4.05
CA LEU A 70 10.74 -26.37 -2.78
C LEU A 70 10.19 -25.14 -2.06
N PHE A 71 10.94 -24.04 -1.96
CA PHE A 71 10.41 -22.80 -1.37
C PHE A 71 9.24 -22.22 -2.16
N ASN A 72 9.23 -22.36 -3.48
CA ASN A 72 8.08 -21.98 -4.30
C ASN A 72 6.83 -22.81 -3.96
N GLN A 73 6.98 -24.07 -3.54
CA GLN A 73 5.87 -24.86 -3.00
C GLN A 73 5.48 -24.39 -1.60
N CYS A 74 6.46 -24.12 -0.73
CA CYS A 74 6.21 -23.61 0.62
C CYS A 74 5.39 -22.32 0.59
N VAL A 75 5.73 -21.34 -0.24
CA VAL A 75 4.98 -20.06 -0.31
C VAL A 75 3.58 -20.21 -0.91
N LYS A 76 3.28 -21.30 -1.64
CA LYS A 76 1.90 -21.58 -2.08
C LYS A 76 1.05 -22.11 -0.93
N LEU A 77 1.64 -22.90 -0.04
CA LEU A 77 1.00 -23.45 1.14
C LEU A 77 0.89 -22.41 2.26
N ASP A 78 1.99 -21.68 2.48
CA ASP A 78 2.09 -20.58 3.42
C ASP A 78 2.72 -19.31 2.84
N PRO A 79 1.95 -18.51 2.08
CA PRO A 79 2.42 -17.25 1.51
C PRO A 79 2.77 -16.16 2.54
N ARG A 80 2.34 -16.31 3.80
CA ARG A 80 2.55 -15.33 4.88
C ARG A 80 3.77 -15.66 5.75
N ASP A 81 4.41 -16.81 5.53
CA ASP A 81 5.66 -17.15 6.21
C ASP A 81 6.83 -16.33 5.63
N SER A 82 7.36 -15.42 6.44
CA SER A 82 8.45 -14.53 6.03
C SER A 82 9.76 -15.26 5.79
N SER A 83 10.00 -16.38 6.46
CA SER A 83 11.18 -17.19 6.21
C SER A 83 11.12 -17.85 4.83
N PHE A 84 9.96 -18.41 4.44
CA PHE A 84 9.79 -19.04 3.13
C PHE A 84 9.93 -18.02 2.00
N GLN A 85 9.32 -16.84 2.14
CA GLN A 85 9.47 -15.77 1.15
C GLN A 85 10.92 -15.28 1.07
N PHE A 86 11.60 -15.14 2.21
CA PHE A 86 13.00 -14.72 2.25
C PHE A 86 13.90 -15.71 1.52
N TYR A 87 13.84 -17.00 1.87
CA TYR A 87 14.69 -17.99 1.22
C TYR A 87 14.33 -18.26 -0.24
N LEU A 88 13.05 -18.08 -0.62
CA LEU A 88 12.67 -18.04 -2.03
C LEU A 88 13.41 -16.91 -2.76
N GLY A 89 13.39 -15.70 -2.21
CA GLY A 89 14.08 -14.54 -2.77
C GLY A 89 15.60 -14.73 -2.85
N MET A 90 16.21 -15.27 -1.80
CA MET A 90 17.65 -15.56 -1.79
C MET A 90 18.03 -16.65 -2.79
N SER A 91 17.25 -17.73 -2.90
CA SER A 91 17.49 -18.79 -3.89
C SER A 91 17.34 -18.26 -5.31
N ALA A 92 16.31 -17.45 -5.57
CA ALA A 92 16.11 -16.78 -6.86
C ALA A 92 17.31 -15.89 -7.22
N LEU A 93 17.82 -15.13 -6.26
CA LEU A 93 18.99 -14.28 -6.45
C LEU A 93 20.24 -15.08 -6.82
N GLN A 94 20.49 -16.23 -6.16
CA GLN A 94 21.61 -17.12 -6.53
C GLN A 94 21.48 -17.69 -7.94
N LEU A 95 20.26 -17.86 -8.44
CA LEU A 95 19.96 -18.29 -9.80
C LEU A 95 19.89 -17.14 -10.81
N SER A 96 20.23 -15.90 -10.40
CA SER A 96 20.09 -14.69 -11.22
C SER A 96 18.65 -14.41 -11.72
N LYS A 97 17.65 -14.93 -11.00
CA LYS A 97 16.22 -14.67 -11.22
C LYS A 97 15.80 -13.40 -10.48
N PHE A 98 16.27 -12.25 -10.98
CA PHE A 98 16.18 -10.97 -10.26
C PHE A 98 14.73 -10.49 -10.04
N VAL A 99 13.82 -10.72 -10.99
CA VAL A 99 12.42 -10.29 -10.85
C VAL A 99 11.73 -11.07 -9.72
N GLU A 100 11.93 -12.38 -9.69
CA GLU A 100 11.37 -13.25 -8.65
C GLU A 100 12.00 -12.96 -7.29
N ALA A 101 13.31 -12.65 -7.25
CA ALA A 101 14.00 -12.21 -6.05
C ALA A 101 13.43 -10.89 -5.52
N GLU A 102 13.24 -9.89 -6.39
CA GLU A 102 12.64 -8.59 -6.05
C GLU A 102 11.27 -8.80 -5.41
N HIS A 103 10.37 -9.53 -6.07
CA HIS A 103 9.01 -9.73 -5.58
C HIS A 103 8.99 -10.45 -4.22
N ALA A 104 9.77 -11.52 -4.06
CA ALA A 104 9.81 -12.29 -2.82
C ALA A 104 10.38 -11.46 -1.65
N LEU A 105 11.48 -10.71 -1.87
CA LEU A 105 12.08 -9.86 -0.83
C LEU A 105 11.21 -8.63 -0.51
N CYS A 106 10.51 -8.05 -1.49
CA CYS A 106 9.52 -7.01 -1.24
C CYS A 106 8.39 -7.54 -0.34
N ARG A 107 7.86 -8.73 -0.60
CA ARG A 107 6.84 -9.35 0.26
C ARG A 107 7.33 -9.53 1.69
N VAL A 108 8.57 -9.98 1.89
CA VAL A 108 9.20 -10.08 3.23
C VAL A 108 9.14 -8.75 3.97
N ILE A 109 9.55 -7.66 3.33
CA ILE A 109 9.59 -6.33 3.94
C ILE A 109 8.17 -5.82 4.24
N VAL A 110 7.25 -5.95 3.28
CA VAL A 110 5.86 -5.47 3.41
C VAL A 110 5.11 -6.17 4.55
N MET A 111 5.30 -7.48 4.73
CA MET A 111 4.55 -8.26 5.73
C MET A 111 5.21 -8.43 7.09
N SER A 112 6.41 -7.89 7.29
CA SER A 112 7.15 -8.06 8.53
C SER A 112 7.26 -6.73 9.26
N SER A 113 7.36 -6.78 10.58
CA SER A 113 7.82 -5.63 11.36
C SER A 113 9.15 -5.10 10.80
N PRO A 114 9.39 -3.78 10.78
CA PRO A 114 10.70 -3.21 10.40
C PRO A 114 11.88 -3.82 11.15
N ASP A 115 11.67 -4.29 12.38
CA ASP A 115 12.68 -4.89 13.26
C ASP A 115 12.88 -6.40 13.04
N SER A 116 12.10 -7.01 12.14
CA SER A 116 12.28 -8.42 11.79
C SER A 116 13.66 -8.64 11.17
N GLU A 117 14.34 -9.71 11.59
CA GLU A 117 15.64 -10.09 11.04
C GLU A 117 15.56 -10.27 9.52
N PHE A 118 14.57 -11.03 9.02
CA PHE A 118 14.39 -11.22 7.58
C PHE A 118 14.13 -9.91 6.84
N ALA A 119 13.34 -8.98 7.41
CA ALA A 119 13.11 -7.67 6.80
C ALA A 119 14.39 -6.82 6.75
N THR A 120 15.18 -6.85 7.83
CA THR A 120 16.46 -6.15 7.91
C THR A 120 17.45 -6.67 6.87
N ILE A 121 17.58 -7.99 6.75
CA ILE A 121 18.46 -8.62 5.76
C ILE A 121 17.95 -8.37 4.33
N ALA A 122 16.63 -8.42 4.10
CA ALA A 122 16.05 -8.10 2.79
C ALA A 122 16.34 -6.64 2.39
N LYS A 123 16.16 -5.67 3.29
CA LYS A 123 16.53 -4.26 3.07
C LYS A 123 18.02 -4.12 2.74
N GLN A 124 18.88 -4.79 3.50
CA GLN A 124 20.33 -4.78 3.23
C GLN A 124 20.67 -5.44 1.89
N THR A 125 19.90 -6.44 1.46
CA THR A 125 20.06 -7.09 0.16
C THR A 125 19.75 -6.10 -0.97
N PHE A 126 18.65 -5.34 -0.88
CA PHE A 126 18.35 -4.28 -1.85
C PHE A 126 19.45 -3.21 -1.93
N LYS A 127 20.02 -2.81 -0.79
CA LYS A 127 21.17 -1.88 -0.75
C LYS A 127 22.42 -2.46 -1.41
N SER A 128 22.73 -3.73 -1.13
CA SER A 128 23.93 -4.40 -1.63
C SER A 128 23.85 -4.68 -3.14
N TRP A 129 22.64 -4.92 -3.65
CA TRP A 129 22.34 -5.20 -5.06
C TRP A 129 21.65 -4.01 -5.75
N ARG A 130 22.06 -2.79 -5.37
CA ARG A 130 21.41 -1.54 -5.81
C ARG A 130 21.24 -1.46 -7.33
N SER A 131 22.25 -1.86 -8.11
CA SER A 131 22.17 -1.80 -9.58
C SER A 131 21.14 -2.75 -10.17
N GLN A 132 21.00 -3.97 -9.62
CA GLN A 132 20.09 -5.00 -10.14
C GLN A 132 18.64 -4.70 -9.78
N PHE A 133 18.42 -4.12 -8.60
CA PHE A 133 17.10 -3.73 -8.11
C PHE A 133 16.81 -2.23 -8.30
N HIS A 134 17.55 -1.55 -9.17
CA HIS A 134 17.32 -0.14 -9.51
C HIS A 134 17.22 0.80 -8.29
N GLY A 135 17.87 0.45 -7.19
CA GLY A 135 17.89 1.21 -5.95
C GLY A 135 16.57 1.31 -5.19
N ILE A 136 15.61 0.40 -5.41
CA ILE A 136 14.36 0.38 -4.67
C ILE A 136 14.56 0.14 -3.16
N GLN A 137 13.63 0.69 -2.39
CA GLN A 137 13.56 0.66 -0.95
C GLN A 137 12.09 0.43 -0.53
N PRO A 138 11.54 -0.78 -0.72
CA PRO A 138 10.21 -1.10 -0.20
C PRO A 138 10.16 -0.88 1.32
N TYR A 139 8.97 -0.58 1.84
CA TYR A 139 8.75 -0.29 3.26
C TYR A 139 7.66 -1.18 3.85
N SER A 140 7.71 -1.38 5.16
CA SER A 140 6.78 -2.27 5.87
C SER A 140 5.38 -1.69 5.89
N GLN A 141 4.36 -2.55 5.80
CA GLN A 141 2.95 -2.18 5.96
C GLN A 141 2.33 -2.74 7.25
N VAL A 142 3.16 -3.19 8.20
CA VAL A 142 2.72 -3.79 9.45
C VAL A 142 2.78 -2.77 10.60
N ALA A 143 1.94 -1.73 10.57
CA ALA A 143 1.80 -0.84 11.73
C ALA A 143 0.86 -1.41 12.80
N SER A 144 -0.16 -2.19 12.41
CA SER A 144 -1.23 -2.68 13.30
C SER A 144 -1.48 -4.19 13.18
N SER A 145 -0.47 -4.95 12.72
CA SER A 145 -0.48 -6.41 12.42
C SER A 145 -1.29 -6.88 11.22
N ASN A 146 -2.16 -6.05 10.64
CA ASN A 146 -3.05 -6.47 9.56
C ASN A 146 -2.71 -5.80 8.22
N LEU A 147 -2.50 -6.60 7.19
CA LEU A 147 -2.46 -6.17 5.79
C LEU A 147 -3.89 -6.00 5.27
N MET A 148 -4.25 -4.76 5.01
CA MET A 148 -5.57 -4.35 4.52
C MET A 148 -5.45 -3.93 3.06
N ARG A 149 -6.38 -4.37 2.20
CA ARG A 149 -6.45 -3.93 0.81
C ARG A 149 -7.82 -4.22 0.19
N TRP A 150 -8.07 -3.73 -1.01
CA TRP A 150 -9.28 -4.05 -1.77
C TRP A 150 -9.24 -5.47 -2.33
N ASP A 151 -10.42 -6.07 -2.47
CA ASP A 151 -10.56 -7.28 -3.29
C ASP A 151 -10.50 -6.93 -4.77
N LYS A 152 -9.35 -7.26 -5.37
CA LYS A 152 -9.09 -7.07 -6.80
C LYS A 152 -10.10 -7.74 -7.74
N ASN A 153 -10.92 -8.67 -7.25
CA ASN A 153 -11.95 -9.36 -8.02
C ASN A 153 -13.35 -8.75 -7.92
N LYS A 154 -13.58 -7.74 -7.05
CA LYS A 154 -14.91 -7.18 -6.79
C LYS A 154 -15.29 -5.98 -7.68
N GLY A 155 -14.50 -5.72 -8.72
CA GLY A 155 -14.73 -4.63 -9.68
C GLY A 155 -13.87 -3.40 -9.41
N PRO A 156 -14.15 -2.26 -10.08
CA PRO A 156 -13.42 -1.03 -9.87
C PRO A 156 -13.74 -0.41 -8.50
N ILE A 157 -12.75 0.26 -7.91
CA ILE A 157 -12.92 1.18 -6.78
C ILE A 157 -13.57 2.45 -7.32
N LYS A 158 -14.80 2.72 -6.89
CA LYS A 158 -15.59 3.87 -7.32
C LYS A 158 -15.26 5.10 -6.50
N VAL A 159 -14.81 6.15 -7.15
CA VAL A 159 -14.35 7.39 -6.51
C VAL A 159 -15.27 8.53 -6.88
N TRP A 160 -15.75 9.26 -5.87
CA TRP A 160 -16.45 10.53 -6.06
C TRP A 160 -15.65 11.66 -5.44
N VAL A 161 -15.46 12.74 -6.19
CA VAL A 161 -14.75 13.94 -5.73
C VAL A 161 -15.72 15.10 -5.71
N SER A 162 -16.01 15.64 -4.54
CA SER A 162 -16.91 16.79 -4.43
C SER A 162 -16.35 18.04 -5.11
N ASN A 163 -17.23 18.86 -5.66
CA ASN A 163 -16.90 20.17 -6.23
C ASN A 163 -16.82 21.23 -5.12
N GLY A 164 -15.85 21.06 -4.21
CA GLY A 164 -15.58 22.01 -3.12
C GLY A 164 -16.49 21.86 -1.90
N LEU A 165 -17.29 20.79 -1.80
CA LEU A 165 -18.24 20.64 -0.70
C LEU A 165 -17.52 20.29 0.60
N GLN A 166 -17.84 21.02 1.67
CA GLN A 166 -17.43 20.68 3.03
C GLN A 166 -18.51 19.91 3.77
N LEU A 167 -18.08 19.04 4.69
CA LEU A 167 -18.98 18.31 5.56
C LEU A 167 -19.71 19.26 6.54
N PRO A 168 -20.87 18.85 7.10
CA PRO A 168 -21.60 19.63 8.09
C PRO A 168 -20.75 19.92 9.34
N GLU A 169 -21.17 20.91 10.12
CA GLU A 169 -20.55 21.19 11.42
C GLU A 169 -20.52 19.94 12.31
N GLY A 170 -19.44 19.75 13.06
CA GLY A 170 -19.17 18.54 13.81
C GLY A 170 -18.46 17.45 13.02
N TYR A 171 -18.37 17.55 11.68
CA TYR A 171 -17.67 16.61 10.79
C TYR A 171 -16.54 17.27 10.00
N ARG A 172 -16.12 18.49 10.37
CA ARG A 172 -15.12 19.27 9.63
C ARG A 172 -13.73 19.11 10.23
N GLY A 173 -12.75 18.93 9.35
CA GLY A 173 -11.33 18.94 9.71
C GLY A 173 -11.04 18.06 10.93
N PRO A 174 -10.45 18.61 12.01
CA PRO A 174 -10.05 17.85 13.19
C PRO A 174 -11.24 17.32 14.01
N GLN A 175 -12.46 17.78 13.73
CA GLN A 175 -13.66 17.23 14.37
C GLN A 175 -14.06 15.88 13.76
N LEU A 176 -13.61 15.55 12.55
CA LEU A 176 -13.91 14.26 11.94
C LEU A 176 -13.06 13.18 12.61
N THR A 177 -13.74 12.18 13.15
CA THR A 177 -13.11 11.02 13.77
C THR A 177 -13.58 9.75 13.07
N ASN A 178 -12.85 8.67 13.32
CA ASN A 178 -13.23 7.31 12.95
C ASN A 178 -14.68 6.95 13.35
N GLU A 179 -15.10 7.34 14.55
CA GLU A 179 -16.47 7.08 15.01
C GLU A 179 -17.51 7.89 14.22
N LYS A 180 -17.21 9.15 13.92
CA LYS A 180 -18.10 10.00 13.14
C LYS A 180 -18.19 9.60 11.67
N CYS A 181 -17.16 8.95 11.11
CA CYS A 181 -17.26 8.40 9.76
C CYS A 181 -18.41 7.40 9.64
N LYS A 182 -18.71 6.64 10.71
CA LYS A 182 -19.80 5.64 10.71
C LYS A 182 -21.17 6.27 10.52
N SER A 183 -21.44 7.42 11.14
CA SER A 183 -22.70 8.14 10.94
C SER A 183 -22.76 8.81 9.56
N LEU A 184 -21.61 9.29 9.03
CA LEU A 184 -21.55 9.89 7.70
C LEU A 184 -21.94 8.93 6.58
N TYR A 185 -21.65 7.63 6.70
CA TYR A 185 -22.02 6.65 5.69
C TYR A 185 -23.52 6.69 5.36
N TYR A 186 -24.36 6.72 6.38
CA TYR A 186 -25.81 6.83 6.21
C TYR A 186 -26.23 8.20 5.71
N MET A 187 -25.58 9.28 6.19
CA MET A 187 -25.90 10.64 5.77
C MET A 187 -25.64 10.85 4.27
N ILE A 188 -24.55 10.30 3.74
CA ILE A 188 -24.22 10.42 2.32
C ILE A 188 -25.28 9.75 1.43
N ASP A 189 -25.88 8.66 1.91
CA ASP A 189 -26.93 7.94 1.21
C ASP A 189 -28.28 8.68 1.21
N GLU A 190 -28.46 9.67 2.08
CA GLU A 190 -29.69 10.47 2.13
C GLU A 190 -29.89 11.27 0.84
N PRO A 191 -31.09 11.21 0.23
CA PRO A 191 -31.43 12.10 -0.87
C PRO A 191 -31.24 13.57 -0.46
N GLY A 192 -30.57 14.34 -1.32
CA GLY A 192 -30.34 15.75 -1.07
C GLY A 192 -29.14 16.07 -0.18
N PHE A 193 -28.39 15.07 0.34
CA PHE A 193 -27.27 15.31 1.26
C PHE A 193 -26.27 16.34 0.71
N THR A 194 -25.75 16.10 -0.49
CA THR A 194 -24.78 17.00 -1.13
C THR A 194 -25.35 18.39 -1.45
N GLN A 195 -26.65 18.48 -1.73
CA GLN A 195 -27.34 19.74 -2.05
C GLN A 195 -27.45 20.66 -0.83
N ARG A 196 -27.35 20.10 0.39
CA ARG A 196 -27.36 20.86 1.65
C ARG A 196 -25.97 21.29 2.11
N LEU A 197 -24.90 20.79 1.49
CA LEU A 197 -23.53 21.15 1.84
C LEU A 197 -23.17 22.50 1.23
N SER A 198 -22.34 23.27 1.94
CA SER A 198 -21.77 24.50 1.42
C SER A 198 -20.42 24.24 0.75
N VAL A 199 -20.05 25.13 -0.16
CA VAL A 199 -18.70 25.16 -0.72
C VAL A 199 -17.75 25.72 0.33
N VAL A 200 -16.60 25.09 0.51
CA VAL A 200 -15.58 25.53 1.47
C VAL A 200 -14.91 26.82 1.00
N GLN A 201 -14.44 27.63 1.95
CA GLN A 201 -13.66 28.81 1.65
C GLN A 201 -12.36 28.42 0.91
N HIS A 202 -11.91 29.28 -0.02
CA HIS A 202 -10.65 29.11 -0.78
C HIS A 202 -10.60 27.88 -1.70
N TYR A 203 -11.75 27.27 -1.98
CA TYR A 203 -11.87 26.30 -3.04
C TYR A 203 -11.82 26.96 -4.41
N PHE A 204 -11.15 26.29 -5.35
CA PHE A 204 -11.15 26.65 -6.77
C PHE A 204 -11.68 25.45 -7.58
N PRO A 205 -12.59 25.64 -8.55
CA PRO A 205 -13.19 24.53 -9.31
C PRO A 205 -12.17 23.55 -9.94
N GLU A 206 -11.03 24.06 -10.41
CA GLU A 206 -9.95 23.25 -10.98
C GLU A 206 -9.36 22.22 -10.00
N TYR A 207 -9.49 22.44 -8.68
CA TYR A 207 -9.01 21.51 -7.67
C TYR A 207 -9.68 20.15 -7.78
N GLN A 208 -10.94 20.07 -8.23
CA GLN A 208 -11.59 18.77 -8.44
C GLN A 208 -10.83 17.91 -9.43
N GLN A 209 -10.42 18.49 -10.57
CA GLN A 209 -9.68 17.76 -11.60
C GLN A 209 -8.28 17.38 -11.12
N ILE A 210 -7.60 18.26 -10.37
CA ILE A 210 -6.28 17.97 -9.82
C ILE A 210 -6.31 16.79 -8.83
N VAL A 211 -7.37 16.68 -8.01
CA VAL A 211 -7.57 15.51 -7.15
C VAL A 211 -7.78 14.25 -8.00
N LYS A 212 -8.63 14.32 -9.03
CA LYS A 212 -8.83 13.19 -9.96
C LYS A 212 -7.52 12.77 -10.63
N ASP A 213 -6.66 13.71 -11.00
CA ASP A 213 -5.34 13.44 -11.58
C ASP A 213 -4.40 12.75 -10.57
N GLY A 214 -4.40 13.17 -9.30
CA GLY A 214 -3.62 12.52 -8.23
C GLY A 214 -4.13 11.11 -7.91
N VAL A 215 -5.44 10.87 -7.96
CA VAL A 215 -6.02 9.53 -7.86
C VAL A 215 -5.60 8.68 -9.08
N ASN A 216 -5.66 9.26 -10.28
CA ASN A 216 -5.27 8.60 -11.54
C ASN A 216 -3.79 8.30 -11.64
N ASP A 217 -2.92 8.91 -10.83
CA ASP A 217 -1.52 8.52 -10.77
C ASP A 217 -1.39 7.03 -10.41
N TRP A 218 -2.34 6.47 -9.66
CA TRP A 218 -2.42 5.04 -9.33
C TRP A 218 -3.10 4.18 -10.42
N GLY A 219 -3.47 4.74 -11.57
CA GLY A 219 -4.22 4.03 -12.62
C GLY A 219 -3.54 2.76 -13.16
N TRP A 220 -2.21 2.67 -13.02
CA TRP A 220 -1.40 1.50 -13.38
C TRP A 220 -1.79 0.22 -12.62
N ILE A 221 -2.50 0.31 -11.49
CA ILE A 221 -2.97 -0.89 -10.74
C ILE A 221 -3.84 -1.83 -11.60
N LYS A 222 -4.47 -1.28 -12.66
CA LYS A 222 -5.23 -2.06 -13.65
C LYS A 222 -4.34 -2.98 -14.48
N GLU A 223 -3.23 -2.48 -14.96
CA GLU A 223 -2.28 -3.24 -15.77
C GLU A 223 -1.61 -4.35 -14.96
N GLU A 224 -1.48 -4.13 -13.66
CA GLU A 224 -0.96 -5.10 -12.69
C GLU A 224 -2.00 -6.11 -12.18
N GLY A 225 -3.26 -6.00 -12.63
CA GLY A 225 -4.34 -6.89 -12.20
C GLY A 225 -4.67 -6.77 -10.70
N MET A 226 -4.42 -5.60 -10.09
CA MET A 226 -4.73 -5.33 -8.68
C MET A 226 -6.12 -4.71 -8.47
N GLY A 227 -6.81 -4.34 -9.55
CA GLY A 227 -8.13 -3.70 -9.52
C GLY A 227 -8.21 -2.63 -10.59
N SER A 228 -9.19 -1.74 -10.53
CA SER A 228 -9.23 -0.55 -11.38
C SER A 228 -9.93 0.59 -10.64
N ILE A 229 -9.83 1.80 -11.16
CA ILE A 229 -10.45 3.00 -10.57
C ILE A 229 -11.52 3.49 -11.54
N GLU A 230 -12.70 3.82 -11.02
CA GLU A 230 -13.80 4.41 -11.78
C GLU A 230 -14.28 5.68 -11.07
N PHE A 231 -14.37 6.81 -11.78
CA PHE A 231 -15.00 8.00 -11.22
C PHE A 231 -16.50 7.95 -11.43
N VAL A 232 -17.25 8.22 -10.36
CA VAL A 232 -18.72 8.27 -10.38
C VAL A 232 -19.20 9.68 -10.04
N GLU A 233 -20.37 10.05 -10.57
CA GLU A 233 -20.98 11.36 -10.33
C GLU A 233 -21.88 11.39 -9.07
N ASP A 234 -22.33 10.22 -8.63
CA ASP A 234 -23.22 10.07 -7.47
C ASP A 234 -22.42 9.54 -6.26
N PRO A 235 -22.27 10.33 -5.17
CA PRO A 235 -21.51 9.92 -3.99
C PRO A 235 -22.08 8.67 -3.30
N ARG A 236 -23.36 8.35 -3.54
CA ARG A 236 -24.04 7.16 -3.00
C ARG A 236 -23.59 5.88 -3.69
N LYS A 237 -22.93 5.99 -4.84
CA LYS A 237 -22.36 4.83 -5.57
C LYS A 237 -20.87 4.68 -5.33
N ALA A 238 -20.26 5.58 -4.58
CA ALA A 238 -18.82 5.64 -4.41
C ALA A 238 -18.36 4.79 -3.22
N ASP A 239 -17.25 4.09 -3.41
CA ASP A 239 -16.48 3.39 -2.38
C ASP A 239 -15.54 4.36 -1.64
N VAL A 240 -15.20 5.47 -2.30
CA VAL A 240 -14.30 6.52 -1.82
C VAL A 240 -14.92 7.88 -2.10
N VAL A 241 -15.04 8.73 -1.09
CA VAL A 241 -15.57 10.10 -1.23
C VAL A 241 -14.55 11.13 -0.78
N PHE A 242 -14.29 12.14 -1.62
CA PHE A 242 -13.43 13.28 -1.28
C PHE A 242 -14.26 14.52 -0.94
N PHE A 243 -14.02 15.06 0.24
CA PHE A 243 -14.56 16.32 0.75
C PHE A 243 -13.45 17.34 1.03
N TRP A 244 -13.85 18.56 1.35
CA TRP A 244 -12.93 19.65 1.63
C TRP A 244 -13.16 20.22 3.03
N CYS A 245 -12.14 20.80 3.64
CA CYS A 245 -12.26 21.60 4.86
C CYS A 245 -11.40 22.87 4.75
N ALA A 246 -11.82 23.93 5.43
CA ALA A 246 -11.06 25.18 5.41
C ALA A 246 -9.72 24.97 6.12
N GLU A 247 -9.76 24.42 7.33
CA GLU A 247 -8.60 24.20 8.19
C GLU A 247 -8.70 22.85 8.89
N TRP A 248 -7.62 22.08 8.90
CA TRP A 248 -7.48 20.85 9.68
C TRP A 248 -6.91 21.11 11.08
N GLY A 249 -6.10 22.16 11.24
CA GLY A 249 -5.52 22.55 12.54
C GLY A 249 -4.40 21.63 13.06
N GLY A 250 -3.77 20.85 12.17
CA GLY A 250 -2.72 19.88 12.54
C GLY A 250 -1.51 19.86 11.62
N GLY A 251 -1.38 20.81 10.68
CA GLY A 251 -0.29 20.82 9.71
C GLY A 251 -0.38 19.71 8.64
N HIS A 252 -1.56 19.12 8.47
CA HIS A 252 -1.86 18.12 7.44
C HIS A 252 -2.62 18.77 6.29
N VAL A 253 -2.26 18.42 5.06
CA VAL A 253 -2.94 18.92 3.85
C VAL A 253 -4.14 18.05 3.47
N GLY A 254 -4.11 16.79 3.90
CA GLY A 254 -5.16 15.82 3.68
C GLY A 254 -5.20 14.76 4.77
N MET A 255 -6.29 14.00 4.78
CA MET A 255 -6.43 12.81 5.61
C MET A 255 -7.41 11.82 4.98
N ALA A 256 -7.03 10.55 4.98
CA ALA A 256 -7.87 9.42 4.63
C ALA A 256 -8.39 8.67 5.87
N PHE A 257 -9.67 8.32 5.83
CA PHE A 257 -10.36 7.47 6.79
C PHE A 257 -10.80 6.18 6.10
N PHE A 258 -10.45 5.04 6.67
CA PHE A 258 -10.73 3.72 6.10
C PHE A 258 -12.13 3.21 6.46
N PRO A 259 -12.73 2.33 5.64
CA PRO A 259 -14.01 1.70 5.95
C PRO A 259 -13.88 0.80 7.18
N TRP A 260 -14.87 0.91 8.07
CA TRP A 260 -14.94 0.09 9.28
C TRP A 260 -15.59 -1.24 8.98
N LYS A 261 -14.94 -2.33 9.41
CA LYS A 261 -15.53 -3.66 9.40
C LYS A 261 -16.85 -3.69 10.15
N ASN A 262 -17.79 -4.49 9.64
CA ASN A 262 -19.10 -4.74 10.24
C ASN A 262 -20.04 -3.52 10.27
N TYR A 263 -19.80 -2.53 9.40
CA TYR A 263 -20.74 -1.45 9.17
C TYR A 263 -21.27 -1.53 7.74
N ASP A 264 -22.60 -1.56 7.63
CA ASP A 264 -23.27 -1.43 6.35
C ASP A 264 -22.85 -0.09 5.71
N ASN A 265 -22.69 -0.12 4.39
CA ASN A 265 -22.36 1.05 3.58
C ASN A 265 -21.04 1.76 3.94
N SER A 266 -20.10 1.05 4.58
CA SER A 266 -18.78 1.57 4.87
C SER A 266 -18.06 2.01 3.57
N ARG A 267 -17.36 3.14 3.66
CA ARG A 267 -16.61 3.74 2.55
C ARG A 267 -15.37 4.44 3.07
N CYS A 268 -14.37 4.61 2.21
CA CYS A 268 -13.27 5.51 2.50
C CYS A 268 -13.74 6.97 2.41
N ILE A 269 -13.29 7.81 3.33
CA ILE A 269 -13.52 9.25 3.29
C ILE A 269 -12.15 9.92 3.25
N ALA A 270 -11.91 10.76 2.25
CA ALA A 270 -10.73 11.62 2.19
C ALA A 270 -11.16 13.08 2.35
N ILE A 271 -10.39 13.84 3.14
CA ILE A 271 -10.59 15.29 3.32
C ILE A 271 -9.33 16.02 2.90
N ILE A 272 -9.48 17.13 2.17
CA ILE A 272 -8.39 18.01 1.76
C ILE A 272 -8.58 19.42 2.35
N GLU A 273 -7.52 19.99 2.90
CA GLU A 273 -7.51 21.34 3.48
C GLU A 273 -7.27 22.42 2.42
N THR A 274 -8.11 23.46 2.36
CA THR A 274 -7.98 24.55 1.37
C THR A 274 -7.16 25.75 1.87
N GLU A 275 -7.11 26.03 3.17
CA GLU A 275 -6.35 27.16 3.70
C GLU A 275 -4.85 26.94 3.53
N TYR A 276 -4.34 25.74 3.83
CA TYR A 276 -2.97 25.35 3.51
C TYR A 276 -2.64 25.54 2.02
N LEU A 277 -3.51 25.09 1.12
CA LEU A 277 -3.32 25.24 -0.33
C LEU A 277 -3.27 26.72 -0.74
N ARG A 278 -4.14 27.56 -0.16
CA ARG A 278 -4.12 29.01 -0.41
C ARG A 278 -2.77 29.63 -0.06
N GLN A 279 -2.18 29.24 1.07
CA GLN A 279 -0.89 29.77 1.53
C GLN A 279 0.27 29.36 0.60
N LEU A 280 0.15 28.23 -0.10
CA LEU A 280 1.14 27.78 -1.09
C LEU A 280 1.11 28.56 -2.42
N GLY A 281 0.05 29.32 -2.70
CA GLY A 281 -0.09 30.11 -3.93
C GLY A 281 0.09 29.25 -5.19
N GLN A 282 1.06 29.61 -6.05
CA GLN A 282 1.32 28.91 -7.32
C GLN A 282 1.72 27.44 -7.15
N ARG A 283 2.15 27.02 -5.96
CA ARG A 283 2.51 25.61 -5.69
C ARG A 283 1.30 24.74 -5.35
N ALA A 284 0.13 25.34 -5.08
CA ALA A 284 -1.06 24.65 -4.61
C ALA A 284 -1.45 23.45 -5.49
N SER A 285 -1.46 23.62 -6.82
CA SER A 285 -1.86 22.54 -7.74
C SER A 285 -0.93 21.32 -7.68
N LYS A 286 0.38 21.54 -7.57
CA LYS A 286 1.35 20.44 -7.48
C LYS A 286 1.23 19.71 -6.13
N GLU A 287 1.13 20.46 -5.04
CA GLU A 287 0.98 19.88 -3.70
C GLU A 287 -0.37 19.17 -3.57
N LEU A 288 -1.46 19.74 -4.09
CA LEU A 288 -2.79 19.10 -4.11
C LEU A 288 -2.78 17.76 -4.84
N ARG A 289 -2.15 17.67 -6.02
CA ARG A 289 -2.00 16.39 -6.73
C ARG A 289 -1.24 15.37 -5.88
N LYS A 290 -0.11 15.78 -5.30
CA LYS A 290 0.72 14.92 -4.45
C LYS A 290 -0.04 14.44 -3.21
N THR A 291 -0.72 15.34 -2.50
CA THR A 291 -1.55 15.01 -1.34
C THR A 291 -2.68 14.06 -1.73
N SER A 292 -3.37 14.32 -2.83
CA SER A 292 -4.44 13.43 -3.30
C SER A 292 -3.92 12.03 -3.63
N ALA A 293 -2.75 11.94 -4.26
CA ALA A 293 -2.08 10.67 -4.51
C ALA A 293 -1.66 9.96 -3.20
N HIS A 294 -1.15 10.71 -2.20
CA HIS A 294 -0.79 10.18 -0.88
C HIS A 294 -2.01 9.60 -0.15
N GLU A 295 -3.08 10.38 -0.01
CA GLU A 295 -4.32 9.92 0.63
C GLU A 295 -4.93 8.74 -0.11
N PHE A 296 -4.84 8.72 -1.44
CA PHE A 296 -5.32 7.58 -2.21
C PHE A 296 -4.42 6.34 -2.07
N GLY A 297 -3.12 6.50 -1.86
CA GLY A 297 -2.20 5.41 -1.51
C GLY A 297 -2.59 4.74 -0.20
N HIS A 298 -2.95 5.53 0.82
CA HIS A 298 -3.57 5.03 2.03
C HIS A 298 -4.84 4.24 1.72
N ILE A 299 -5.78 4.81 0.95
CA ILE A 299 -7.03 4.16 0.55
C ILE A 299 -6.80 2.82 -0.16
N LEU A 300 -5.70 2.66 -0.90
CA LEU A 300 -5.33 1.41 -1.56
C LEU A 300 -4.77 0.35 -0.59
N GLY A 301 -4.42 0.73 0.64
CA GLY A 301 -3.95 -0.16 1.70
C GLY A 301 -2.53 0.16 2.22
N LEU A 302 -1.88 1.21 1.72
CA LEU A 302 -0.55 1.63 2.21
C LEU A 302 -0.70 2.38 3.54
N ASN A 303 -0.98 1.66 4.62
CA ASN A 303 -1.30 2.21 5.94
C ASN A 303 -0.10 2.76 6.71
N VAL A 304 1.12 2.55 6.21
CA VAL A 304 2.36 3.00 6.85
C VAL A 304 3.07 3.96 5.91
N HIS A 305 3.51 5.09 6.45
CA HIS A 305 4.33 6.04 5.71
C HIS A 305 5.69 5.44 5.34
N SER A 306 6.22 5.83 4.19
CA SER A 306 7.61 5.58 3.84
C SER A 306 8.55 6.46 4.66
N ASP A 307 9.74 5.95 4.94
CA ASP A 307 10.85 6.71 5.54
C ASP A 307 11.66 7.48 4.47
N ASN A 308 11.42 7.23 3.19
CA ASN A 308 12.12 7.89 2.09
C ASN A 308 11.40 9.18 1.67
N PRO A 309 12.04 10.35 1.76
CA PRO A 309 11.43 11.64 1.38
C PRO A 309 11.01 11.77 -0.08
N ASP A 310 11.54 10.90 -0.95
CA ASP A 310 11.21 10.87 -2.38
C ASP A 310 9.97 10.02 -2.69
N ASP A 311 9.35 9.41 -1.69
CA ASP A 311 8.16 8.60 -1.89
C ASP A 311 6.90 9.46 -1.76
N VAL A 312 5.83 9.10 -2.49
CA VAL A 312 4.53 9.79 -2.31
C VAL A 312 4.01 9.53 -0.91
N MET A 313 4.24 8.33 -0.36
CA MET A 313 3.83 7.92 0.98
C MET A 313 4.74 8.43 2.11
N TYR A 314 5.67 9.35 1.85
CA TYR A 314 6.49 9.95 2.92
C TYR A 314 5.64 10.78 3.89
N GLY A 315 5.77 10.50 5.19
CA GLY A 315 4.88 11.02 6.22
C GLY A 315 5.33 12.29 6.94
N ALA A 316 6.58 12.74 6.76
CA ALA A 316 7.04 13.92 7.48
C ALA A 316 6.57 15.21 6.78
N PRO A 317 6.02 16.18 7.53
CA PRO A 317 5.71 17.49 6.97
C PRO A 317 7.01 18.17 6.52
N GLY A 318 7.09 18.57 5.25
CA GLY A 318 8.06 19.60 4.85
C GLY A 318 9.23 19.21 3.96
N LYS A 319 9.22 18.07 3.25
CA LYS A 319 10.10 17.93 2.07
C LYS A 319 9.28 17.75 0.79
N ALA A 320 9.10 18.86 0.07
CA ALA A 320 8.61 18.82 -1.29
C ALA A 320 9.69 18.17 -2.18
N MET A 321 9.33 17.09 -2.88
CA MET A 321 10.19 16.48 -3.89
C MET A 321 10.49 17.50 -5.00
N THR A 322 11.76 17.59 -5.40
CA THR A 322 12.11 18.39 -6.57
C THR A 322 11.69 17.65 -7.85
N TRP A 323 11.34 18.40 -8.89
CA TRP A 323 10.91 17.83 -10.18
C TRP A 323 12.01 17.02 -10.89
N MET A 324 13.26 17.13 -10.44
CA MET A 324 14.40 16.42 -11.02
C MET A 324 14.54 14.98 -10.50
N GLU A 325 13.88 14.64 -9.39
CA GLU A 325 14.02 13.34 -8.70
C GLU A 325 12.98 12.30 -9.12
N SER A 326 11.86 12.69 -9.77
CA SER A 326 10.76 11.78 -10.15
C SER A 326 10.95 11.06 -11.50
N LYS A 327 12.14 11.06 -12.09
CA LYS A 327 12.40 10.43 -13.39
C LYS A 327 12.57 8.93 -13.28
N GLN A 328 11.46 8.20 -13.19
CA GLN A 328 11.38 6.83 -13.75
C GLN A 328 9.98 6.32 -14.07
N TYR A 329 8.93 7.09 -13.83
CA TYR A 329 7.61 6.94 -14.44
C TYR A 329 7.22 8.30 -15.03
N SER A 330 6.30 8.33 -15.99
CA SER A 330 6.03 9.52 -16.83
C SER A 330 6.10 10.83 -16.05
N ASN A 331 6.64 11.91 -16.64
CA ASN A 331 6.87 13.23 -16.01
C ASN A 331 5.65 13.85 -15.27
N ALA A 332 4.49 13.18 -15.24
CA ALA A 332 3.27 13.60 -14.58
C ALA A 332 3.01 12.93 -13.20
N SER A 333 3.47 11.70 -12.93
CA SER A 333 3.06 10.97 -11.71
C SER A 333 3.97 11.25 -10.52
N SER A 334 3.39 11.51 -9.34
CA SER A 334 4.15 11.69 -8.10
C SER A 334 4.52 10.38 -7.38
N ILE A 335 4.10 9.22 -7.90
CA ILE A 335 4.32 7.91 -7.28
C ILE A 335 5.74 7.42 -7.55
N SER A 336 6.47 7.07 -6.50
CA SER A 336 7.82 6.53 -6.63
C SER A 336 7.82 5.05 -6.99
N ARG A 337 8.99 4.54 -7.39
CA ARG A 337 9.17 3.08 -7.57
C ARG A 337 8.97 2.32 -6.25
N ASN A 338 9.28 2.92 -5.09
CA ASN A 338 9.15 2.28 -3.79
C ASN A 338 7.68 2.09 -3.42
N ASP A 339 6.86 3.11 -3.65
CA ASP A 339 5.41 3.05 -3.48
C ASP A 339 4.81 1.95 -4.36
N PHE A 340 5.24 1.89 -5.63
CA PHE A 340 4.82 0.88 -6.59
C PHE A 340 5.13 -0.55 -6.11
N VAL A 341 6.39 -0.85 -5.76
CA VAL A 341 6.79 -2.23 -5.41
C VAL A 341 6.21 -2.64 -4.06
N THR A 342 6.00 -1.67 -3.15
CA THR A 342 5.35 -1.89 -1.86
C THR A 342 3.88 -2.25 -2.06
N LEU A 343 3.15 -1.49 -2.88
CA LEU A 343 1.75 -1.79 -3.20
C LEU A 343 1.60 -3.12 -3.93
N ARG A 344 2.49 -3.41 -4.90
CA ARG A 344 2.50 -4.71 -5.60
C ARG A 344 2.66 -5.86 -4.62
N ALA A 345 3.67 -5.82 -3.77
CA ALA A 345 3.89 -6.86 -2.77
C ALA A 345 2.71 -7.01 -1.80
N LEU A 346 2.05 -5.91 -1.42
CA LEU A 346 0.82 -5.95 -0.61
C LEU A 346 -0.31 -6.72 -1.31
N TYR A 347 -0.52 -6.51 -2.62
CA TYR A 347 -1.58 -7.18 -3.40
C TYR A 347 -1.26 -8.62 -3.84
N GLU A 348 0.02 -9.00 -3.85
CA GLU A 348 0.47 -10.38 -4.05
C GLU A 348 0.29 -11.26 -2.79
N LEU A 349 0.29 -10.64 -1.61
CA LEU A 349 0.08 -11.34 -0.35
C LEU A 349 -1.42 -11.58 -0.08
N PRO A 350 -1.80 -12.68 0.59
CA PRO A 350 -3.13 -12.78 1.15
C PRO A 350 -3.39 -11.63 2.12
N PRO A 351 -4.56 -10.99 2.02
CA PRO A 351 -4.95 -9.94 2.95
C PRO A 351 -5.28 -10.55 4.31
N ASP A 352 -4.96 -9.84 5.39
CA ASP A 352 -5.55 -10.13 6.70
C ASP A 352 -6.98 -9.56 6.76
N GLU A 353 -7.20 -8.45 6.04
CA GLU A 353 -8.50 -7.80 5.91
C GLU A 353 -8.74 -7.28 4.49
N MET A 354 -9.98 -7.37 4.05
CA MET A 354 -10.42 -6.84 2.77
C MET A 354 -11.32 -5.63 2.95
N PHE A 355 -11.11 -4.60 2.14
CA PHE A 355 -12.12 -3.60 1.86
C PHE A 355 -13.14 -4.20 0.91
N GLU A 356 -14.42 -4.16 1.29
CA GLU A 356 -15.51 -4.58 0.43
C GLU A 356 -16.09 -3.35 -0.29
N PRO A 357 -16.27 -3.39 -1.62
CA PRO A 357 -16.98 -2.33 -2.32
C PRO A 357 -18.38 -2.11 -1.77
N HIS A 358 -18.80 -0.86 -1.76
CA HIS A 358 -20.12 -0.45 -1.37
C HIS A 358 -21.18 -0.99 -2.34
N SER A 359 -21.99 -1.92 -1.83
CA SER A 359 -23.20 -2.38 -2.52
C SER A 359 -24.37 -1.46 -2.17
N PHE A 360 -24.53 -0.37 -2.92
CA PHE A 360 -25.70 0.49 -2.76
C PHE A 360 -26.98 -0.31 -3.05
N THR A 361 -27.73 -0.63 -2.00
CA THR A 361 -29.07 -1.20 -2.12
C THR A 361 -30.06 -0.09 -1.81
N PRO A 362 -30.85 0.39 -2.79
CA PRO A 362 -31.85 1.41 -2.53
C PRO A 362 -32.76 0.95 -1.39
N GLN A 363 -32.80 1.69 -0.29
CA GLN A 363 -33.76 1.42 0.79
C GLN A 363 -35.17 1.45 0.17
N PRO A 364 -35.98 0.40 0.35
CA PRO A 364 -37.36 0.43 -0.13
C PRO A 364 -38.03 1.64 0.50
N LYS A 365 -38.66 2.49 -0.33
CA LYS A 365 -39.41 3.66 0.16
C LYS A 365 -40.36 3.16 1.23
N LYS A 366 -40.09 3.47 2.51
CA LYS A 366 -41.06 3.24 3.59
C LYS A 366 -42.28 4.04 3.20
N THR A 367 -43.30 3.38 2.69
CA THR A 367 -44.62 3.97 2.45
C THR A 367 -45.07 4.51 3.80
N GLN A 368 -44.96 5.83 3.99
CA GLN A 368 -45.59 6.49 5.11
C GLN A 368 -47.07 6.17 5.01
N LYS A 369 -47.56 5.31 5.90
CA LYS A 369 -49.00 5.15 6.11
C LYS A 369 -49.48 6.52 6.55
N LYS A 370 -50.17 7.21 5.63
CA LYS A 370 -50.94 8.41 5.97
C LYS A 370 -51.96 7.97 7.03
N HIS A 371 -51.78 8.45 8.25
CA HIS A 371 -52.78 8.35 9.31
C HIS A 371 -53.60 9.63 9.35
#